data_AF-Q9PRB1-F1
#
_entry.id   AF-Q9PRB1-F1
#
_cell.length_a   1.000
_cell.length_b   1.000
_cell.length_c   1.000
_cell.angle_alpha   90.00
_cell.angle_beta   90.00
_cell.angle_gamma   90.00
#
_symmetry.space_group_name_H-M   'P 1'
#
loop_
_entity.id
_entity.type
_entity.pdbx_description
1 polymer ?
#
loop_
_entity_poly.entity_id
_entity_poly.type
_entity_poly.pdbx_seq_one_letter_code
_entity_poly.pdbx_strand_id
1 'polypeptide(L)'
;MLISKHEERVKSILSARMENGNLRSRENTQVEFKQSFNKGNIAIYAKTMAAFSNNSGGYIIFGIKDSPRSIIGLQNSNFENIQQEDLTDSINNLFSPSINWELGSFILKEKEINSNGDVIIVQKIIGWIYTEESNIKPVIAQKNNSSEKIVNGDIFYRYRARTEKIKYAEMEQIINCRMKQERDSLFKVFEFIRNNGATNLGIVDYNNGKLSTPYGVDVVLEKNLIAKLLKKAKFIKEGSFSENEGIPVIKVTGNINLAEEVPVPLENLDETYPYIQKQLAEKLNITPQKLYALIWYFKMKESKKYHLEITTSKTNKTHKFSKFALLFLKEKIIELDENKNELNNIISKFNNRKK
;
A
#
# COMPACT_ATOMS: atom_id res chain seq x y z
N MET A 1 -3.61 27.15 10.94
CA MET A 1 -4.53 26.10 10.47
C MET A 1 -4.36 26.04 8.96
N LEU A 2 -3.58 25.10 8.43
CA LEU A 2 -3.42 24.96 6.98
C LEU A 2 -4.79 24.59 6.40
N ILE A 3 -5.39 25.52 5.66
CA ILE A 3 -6.59 25.23 4.87
C ILE A 3 -6.14 24.23 3.80
N SER A 4 -6.88 23.12 3.62
CA SER A 4 -6.50 22.17 2.58
C SER A 4 -6.58 22.86 1.22
N LYS A 5 -5.61 22.57 0.33
CA LYS A 5 -5.55 23.10 -1.04
C LYS A 5 -6.89 22.93 -1.78
N HIS A 6 -7.60 21.83 -1.50
CA HIS A 6 -8.90 21.51 -2.05
C HIS A 6 -10.02 22.42 -1.53
N GLU A 7 -10.02 22.75 -0.24
CA GLU A 7 -11.00 23.69 0.33
C GLU A 7 -10.85 25.08 -0.31
N GLU A 8 -9.64 25.59 -0.48
CA GLU A 8 -9.40 26.87 -1.17
C GLU A 8 -9.91 26.85 -2.61
N ARG A 9 -9.67 25.74 -3.33
CA ARG A 9 -10.15 25.56 -4.69
C ARG A 9 -11.67 25.56 -4.76
N VAL A 10 -12.34 24.84 -3.86
CA VAL A 10 -13.81 24.80 -3.79
C VAL A 10 -14.36 26.19 -3.44
N LYS A 11 -13.77 26.89 -2.47
CA LYS A 11 -14.14 28.29 -2.14
C LYS A 11 -14.01 29.22 -3.35
N SER A 12 -12.94 29.09 -4.14
CA SER A 12 -12.74 29.85 -5.37
C SER A 12 -13.81 29.54 -6.44
N ILE A 13 -14.25 28.28 -6.55
CA ILE A 13 -15.35 27.90 -7.46
C ILE A 13 -16.67 28.56 -7.02
N LEU A 14 -16.93 28.64 -5.71
CA LEU A 14 -18.16 29.19 -5.15
C LEU A 14 -18.20 30.73 -5.07
N SER A 15 -17.03 31.39 -5.05
CA SER A 15 -16.95 32.85 -5.04
C SER A 15 -17.24 33.45 -6.42
N ALA A 16 -17.05 32.70 -7.49
CA ALA A 16 -17.41 33.11 -8.84
C ALA A 16 -18.93 33.13 -9.03
N ARG A 17 -19.57 34.29 -8.80
CA ARG A 17 -21.02 34.49 -8.90
C ARG A 17 -21.41 35.46 -10.00
N MET A 18 -22.62 35.28 -10.50
CA MET A 18 -23.32 36.26 -11.32
C MET A 18 -24.00 37.30 -10.41
N GLU A 19 -24.43 38.42 -10.97
CA GLU A 19 -25.10 39.51 -10.24
C GLU A 19 -26.37 39.05 -9.49
N ASN A 20 -27.04 38.00 -9.99
CA ASN A 20 -28.21 37.39 -9.37
C ASN A 20 -27.88 36.42 -8.21
N GLY A 21 -26.62 36.34 -7.78
CA GLY A 21 -26.15 35.44 -6.72
C GLY A 21 -25.92 33.98 -7.13
N ASN A 22 -26.29 33.58 -8.36
CA ASN A 22 -26.06 32.24 -8.85
C ASN A 22 -24.57 31.99 -9.18
N LEU A 23 -24.15 30.74 -9.09
CA LEU A 23 -22.79 30.36 -9.46
C LEU A 23 -22.54 30.61 -10.96
N ARG A 24 -21.46 31.33 -11.26
CA ARG A 24 -20.92 31.53 -12.60
C ARG A 24 -20.29 30.25 -13.12
N SER A 25 -19.66 29.48 -12.23
CA SER A 25 -19.11 28.16 -12.59
C SER A 25 -20.23 27.24 -13.04
N ARG A 26 -20.01 26.58 -14.19
CA ARG A 26 -20.89 25.53 -14.70
C ARG A 26 -20.24 24.19 -14.38
N GLU A 27 -21.08 23.16 -14.25
CA GLU A 27 -20.59 21.79 -14.31
C GLU A 27 -19.75 21.61 -15.57
N ASN A 28 -18.63 20.92 -15.42
CA ASN A 28 -17.65 20.78 -16.48
C ASN A 28 -16.94 19.43 -16.37
N THR A 29 -15.76 19.31 -16.98
CA THR A 29 -14.94 18.09 -16.97
C THR A 29 -14.31 17.79 -15.61
N GLN A 30 -14.25 18.77 -14.70
CA GLN A 30 -13.61 18.68 -13.39
C GLN A 30 -14.55 19.04 -12.23
N VAL A 31 -15.79 19.47 -12.49
CA VAL A 31 -16.73 19.91 -11.45
C VAL A 31 -18.11 19.31 -11.73
N GLU A 32 -18.66 18.66 -10.70
CA GLU A 32 -20.03 18.16 -10.61
C GLU A 32 -20.69 18.80 -9.39
N PHE A 33 -21.91 19.31 -9.54
CA PHE A 33 -22.68 19.88 -8.45
C PHE A 33 -23.78 18.93 -8.01
N LYS A 34 -23.92 18.75 -6.69
CA LYS A 34 -25.00 17.95 -6.10
C LYS A 34 -25.71 18.75 -5.02
N GLN A 35 -27.03 18.61 -4.99
CA GLN A 35 -27.83 19.27 -3.97
C GLN A 35 -27.59 18.68 -2.58
N SER A 36 -27.56 17.35 -2.49
CA SER A 36 -27.41 16.62 -1.24
C SER A 36 -26.56 15.37 -1.42
N PHE A 37 -25.93 14.96 -0.33
CA PHE A 37 -25.26 13.67 -0.25
C PHE A 37 -26.25 12.58 0.20
N ASN A 38 -26.28 11.45 -0.51
CA ASN A 38 -27.08 10.28 -0.16
C ASN A 38 -26.23 9.01 -0.23
N LYS A 39 -26.18 8.23 0.85
CA LYS A 39 -25.46 6.94 0.88
C LYS A 39 -25.98 5.95 -0.17
N GLY A 40 -27.27 5.99 -0.51
CA GLY A 40 -27.84 5.17 -1.59
C GLY A 40 -27.28 5.50 -2.99
N ASN A 41 -26.67 6.67 -3.15
CA ASN A 41 -26.12 7.15 -4.42
C ASN A 41 -24.59 6.95 -4.53
N ILE A 42 -23.97 6.14 -3.66
CA ILE A 42 -22.52 5.89 -3.71
C ILE A 42 -22.08 5.40 -5.10
N ALA A 43 -22.87 4.54 -5.76
CA ALA A 43 -22.56 4.08 -7.12
C ALA A 43 -22.51 5.22 -8.15
N ILE A 44 -23.38 6.23 -8.02
CA ILE A 44 -23.39 7.44 -8.88
C ILE A 44 -22.09 8.20 -8.67
N TYR A 45 -21.72 8.41 -7.40
CA TYR A 45 -20.51 9.15 -7.05
C TYR A 45 -19.28 8.41 -7.55
N ALA A 46 -19.16 7.11 -7.27
CA ALA A 46 -18.05 6.26 -7.72
C ALA A 46 -17.89 6.29 -9.25
N LYS A 47 -19.00 6.24 -10.00
CA LYS A 47 -19.00 6.36 -11.47
C LYS A 47 -18.44 7.71 -11.95
N THR A 48 -18.82 8.80 -11.30
CA THR A 48 -18.29 10.14 -11.60
C THR A 48 -16.81 10.26 -11.18
N MET A 49 -16.42 9.68 -10.04
CA MET A 49 -15.03 9.64 -9.59
C MET A 49 -14.15 8.87 -10.58
N ALA A 50 -14.58 7.69 -11.04
CA ALA A 50 -13.86 6.94 -12.08
C ALA A 50 -13.69 7.76 -13.37
N ALA A 51 -14.73 8.50 -13.76
CA ALA A 51 -14.68 9.39 -14.92
C ALA A 51 -13.72 10.57 -14.74
N PHE A 52 -13.63 11.14 -13.52
CA PHE A 52 -12.63 12.16 -13.18
C PHE A 52 -11.21 11.59 -13.18
N SER A 53 -10.99 10.43 -12.55
CA SER A 53 -9.68 9.78 -12.53
C SER A 53 -9.15 9.39 -13.90
N ASN A 54 -10.04 9.02 -14.83
CA ASN A 54 -9.66 8.76 -16.22
C ASN A 54 -9.33 10.04 -17.01
N ASN A 55 -9.83 11.19 -16.57
CA ASN A 55 -9.58 12.50 -17.18
C ASN A 55 -8.43 13.22 -16.45
N SER A 56 -8.70 14.26 -15.67
CA SER A 56 -7.68 15.13 -15.04
C SER A 56 -7.96 15.36 -13.56
N GLY A 57 -8.68 14.43 -12.93
CA GLY A 57 -9.25 14.61 -11.61
C GLY A 57 -10.43 15.59 -11.61
N GLY A 58 -11.05 15.77 -10.45
CA GLY A 58 -12.24 16.62 -10.33
C GLY A 58 -12.84 16.67 -8.94
N TYR A 59 -13.89 17.49 -8.81
CA TYR A 59 -14.58 17.78 -7.58
C TYR A 59 -16.07 17.46 -7.74
N ILE A 60 -16.62 16.69 -6.81
CA ILE A 60 -18.06 16.63 -6.57
C ILE A 60 -18.34 17.56 -5.39
N ILE A 61 -19.11 18.62 -5.61
CA ILE A 61 -19.42 19.62 -4.56
C ILE A 61 -20.90 19.51 -4.20
N PHE A 62 -21.16 19.34 -2.91
CA PHE A 62 -22.48 19.13 -2.33
C PHE A 62 -23.03 20.41 -1.68
N GLY A 63 -24.36 20.55 -1.65
CA GLY A 63 -25.04 21.73 -1.12
C GLY A 63 -25.33 22.80 -2.17
N ILE A 64 -25.36 22.42 -3.46
CA ILE A 64 -25.61 23.30 -4.59
C ILE A 64 -26.82 22.78 -5.36
N LYS A 65 -27.86 23.59 -5.47
CA LYS A 65 -29.04 23.26 -6.27
C LYS A 65 -28.69 23.34 -7.75
N ASP A 66 -29.28 22.48 -8.59
CA ASP A 66 -29.01 22.48 -10.03
C ASP A 66 -29.67 23.68 -10.75
N SER A 67 -30.92 24.01 -10.37
CA SER A 67 -31.68 25.10 -10.99
C SER A 67 -32.54 25.89 -9.98
N PRO A 68 -32.34 27.22 -9.84
CA PRO A 68 -31.16 27.97 -10.27
C PRO A 68 -29.93 27.52 -9.45
N ARG A 69 -28.71 27.60 -10.03
CA ARG A 69 -27.44 27.17 -9.40
C ARG A 69 -27.10 27.97 -8.14
N SER A 70 -27.84 27.71 -7.07
CA SER A 70 -27.79 28.42 -5.81
C SER A 70 -27.17 27.54 -4.74
N ILE A 71 -26.40 28.18 -3.87
CA ILE A 71 -25.84 27.51 -2.71
C ILE A 71 -26.95 27.37 -1.68
N ILE A 72 -27.30 26.14 -1.32
CA ILE A 72 -28.32 25.83 -0.31
C ILE A 72 -27.71 25.25 0.97
N GLY A 73 -26.49 24.73 0.88
CA GLY A 73 -25.86 23.96 1.95
C GLY A 73 -26.38 22.54 2.05
N LEU A 74 -25.62 21.68 2.73
CA LEU A 74 -26.03 20.33 3.10
C LEU A 74 -27.26 20.39 4.00
N GLN A 75 -28.28 19.60 3.66
CA GLN A 75 -29.57 19.58 4.36
C GLN A 75 -29.61 18.58 5.53
N ASN A 76 -28.57 17.76 5.67
CA ASN A 76 -28.44 16.75 6.69
C ASN A 76 -26.95 16.51 7.01
N SER A 77 -26.70 15.79 8.10
CA SER A 77 -25.35 15.41 8.55
C SER A 77 -24.86 14.09 7.91
N ASN A 78 -25.52 13.55 6.88
CA ASN A 78 -25.12 12.27 6.27
C ASN A 78 -23.72 12.33 5.65
N PHE A 79 -23.32 13.51 5.15
CA PHE A 79 -21.99 13.73 4.59
C PHE A 79 -20.91 13.75 5.68
N GLU A 80 -21.20 14.30 6.85
CA GLU A 80 -20.28 14.35 7.99
C GLU A 80 -20.19 12.99 8.71
N ASN A 81 -21.28 12.23 8.71
CA ASN A 81 -21.40 10.92 9.37
C ASN A 81 -21.00 9.74 8.48
N ILE A 82 -20.36 9.97 7.32
CA ILE A 82 -19.86 8.88 6.49
C ILE A 82 -18.50 8.41 6.99
N GLN A 83 -18.34 7.09 7.17
CA GLN A 83 -17.03 6.49 7.39
C GLN A 83 -16.29 6.45 6.04
N GLN A 84 -15.07 6.96 5.99
CA GLN A 84 -14.30 7.05 4.75
C GLN A 84 -13.92 5.66 4.22
N GLU A 85 -13.77 4.70 5.13
CA GLU A 85 -13.51 3.29 4.87
C GLU A 85 -14.66 2.66 4.08
N ASP A 86 -15.91 2.85 4.52
CA ASP A 86 -17.10 2.33 3.84
C ASP A 86 -17.22 2.86 2.41
N LEU A 87 -16.90 4.15 2.22
CA LEU A 87 -16.90 4.78 0.90
C LEU A 87 -15.77 4.22 0.03
N THR A 88 -14.57 4.07 0.59
CA THR A 88 -13.39 3.50 -0.08
C THR A 88 -13.67 2.07 -0.54
N ASP A 89 -14.19 1.22 0.35
CA ASP A 89 -14.52 -0.16 0.05
C ASP A 89 -15.62 -0.24 -1.03
N SER A 90 -16.62 0.63 -0.96
CA SER A 90 -17.67 0.69 -1.98
C SER A 90 -17.14 1.08 -3.35
N ILE A 91 -16.22 2.04 -3.43
CA ILE A 91 -15.59 2.49 -4.68
C ILE A 91 -14.67 1.39 -5.22
N ASN A 92 -13.78 0.86 -4.38
CA ASN A 92 -12.82 -0.18 -4.75
C ASN A 92 -13.53 -1.49 -5.10
N ASN A 93 -14.74 -1.76 -4.59
CA ASN A 93 -15.54 -2.90 -5.04
C ASN A 93 -16.03 -2.75 -6.48
N LEU A 94 -16.26 -1.52 -6.95
CA LEU A 94 -16.80 -1.24 -8.28
C LEU A 94 -15.71 -1.02 -9.34
N PHE A 95 -14.59 -0.38 -8.96
CA PHE A 95 -13.58 0.08 -9.91
C PHE A 95 -12.16 -0.39 -9.55
N SER A 96 -11.33 -0.57 -10.57
CA SER A 96 -9.91 -0.91 -10.45
C SER A 96 -9.09 -0.21 -11.56
N PRO A 97 -7.88 0.32 -11.30
CA PRO A 97 -7.18 0.35 -10.01
C PRO A 97 -7.88 1.26 -8.99
N SER A 98 -7.40 1.21 -7.74
CA SER A 98 -7.94 2.03 -6.65
C SER A 98 -7.96 3.51 -7.03
N ILE A 99 -9.07 4.17 -6.71
CA ILE A 99 -9.24 5.60 -6.94
C ILE A 99 -8.74 6.34 -5.70
N ASN A 100 -7.80 7.26 -5.89
CA ASN A 100 -7.39 8.18 -4.84
C ASN A 100 -8.38 9.34 -4.75
N TRP A 101 -8.85 9.64 -3.54
CA TRP A 101 -9.81 10.70 -3.30
C TRP A 101 -9.66 11.29 -1.89
N GLU A 102 -10.11 12.52 -1.75
CA GLU A 102 -10.19 13.23 -0.48
C GLU A 102 -11.61 13.74 -0.26
N LEU A 103 -12.03 13.83 1.00
CA LEU A 103 -13.31 14.39 1.40
C LEU A 103 -13.10 15.46 2.45
N GLY A 104 -13.84 16.54 2.32
CA GLY A 104 -13.87 17.60 3.31
C GLY A 104 -15.16 18.39 3.28
N SER A 105 -15.35 19.20 4.30
CA SER A 105 -16.47 20.14 4.37
C SER A 105 -16.01 21.45 5.01
N PHE A 106 -16.72 22.53 4.71
CA PHE A 106 -16.48 23.83 5.35
C PHE A 106 -17.78 24.62 5.47
N ILE A 107 -17.79 25.56 6.42
CA ILE A 107 -18.90 26.48 6.63
C ILE A 107 -18.70 27.71 5.74
N LEU A 108 -19.66 27.98 4.88
CA LEU A 108 -19.75 29.17 4.06
C LEU A 108 -20.75 30.15 4.68
N LYS A 109 -20.32 31.41 4.84
CA LYS A 109 -21.18 32.49 5.35
C LYS A 109 -21.82 33.22 4.16
N GLU A 110 -23.12 33.00 3.97
CA GLU A 110 -23.92 33.62 2.93
C GLU A 110 -24.70 34.82 3.43
N LYS A 111 -24.80 35.87 2.63
CA LYS A 111 -25.73 36.97 2.89
C LYS A 111 -27.07 36.64 2.25
N GLU A 112 -28.12 36.55 3.04
CA GLU A 112 -29.50 36.38 2.56
C GLU A 112 -30.35 37.57 3.00
N ILE A 113 -31.38 37.90 2.21
CA ILE A 113 -32.33 38.95 2.55
C ILE A 113 -33.55 38.29 3.20
N ASN A 114 -33.84 38.66 4.44
CA ASN A 114 -35.03 38.20 5.14
C ASN A 114 -36.30 38.81 4.55
N SER A 115 -37.47 38.27 4.93
CA SER A 115 -38.78 38.80 4.53
C SER A 115 -38.98 40.30 4.82
N ASN A 116 -38.23 40.87 5.78
CA ASN A 116 -38.28 42.27 6.16
C ASN A 116 -37.33 43.18 5.35
N GLY A 117 -36.55 42.64 4.40
CA GLY A 117 -35.54 43.39 3.65
C GLY A 117 -34.17 43.48 4.31
N ASP A 118 -34.01 42.97 5.53
CA ASP A 118 -32.74 42.97 6.25
C ASP A 118 -31.77 41.91 5.71
N VAL A 119 -30.50 42.28 5.61
CA VAL A 119 -29.42 41.36 5.22
C VAL A 119 -28.98 40.55 6.44
N ILE A 120 -29.29 39.26 6.47
CA ILE A 120 -28.79 38.31 7.46
C ILE A 120 -27.61 37.50 6.92
N ILE A 121 -26.76 37.02 7.81
CA ILE A 121 -25.68 36.10 7.48
C ILE A 121 -26.12 34.69 7.86
N VAL A 122 -26.35 33.83 6.87
CA VAL A 122 -26.70 32.42 7.03
C VAL A 122 -25.46 31.57 6.87
N GLN A 123 -25.26 30.62 7.78
CA GLN A 123 -24.18 29.64 7.68
C GLN A 123 -24.66 28.41 6.92
N LYS A 124 -23.95 28.05 5.85
CA LYS A 124 -24.26 26.89 5.02
C LYS A 124 -23.05 25.96 4.98
N ILE A 125 -23.26 24.69 5.30
CA ILE A 125 -22.20 23.69 5.24
C ILE A 125 -22.09 23.19 3.80
N ILE A 126 -20.89 23.21 3.23
CA ILE A 126 -20.58 22.70 1.90
C ILE A 126 -19.68 21.49 2.05
N GLY A 127 -20.08 20.36 1.46
CA GLY A 127 -19.26 19.17 1.35
C GLY A 127 -18.58 19.09 -0.02
N TRP A 128 -17.40 18.49 -0.09
CA TRP A 128 -16.73 18.21 -1.35
C TRP A 128 -16.02 16.86 -1.30
N ILE A 129 -15.99 16.19 -2.45
CA ILE A 129 -15.14 15.03 -2.71
C ILE A 129 -14.22 15.41 -3.85
N TYR A 130 -12.92 15.40 -3.61
CA TYR A 130 -11.91 15.54 -4.64
C TYR A 130 -11.46 14.16 -5.10
N THR A 131 -11.28 13.99 -6.41
CA THR A 131 -10.78 12.76 -7.01
C THR A 131 -9.54 13.08 -7.82
N GLU A 132 -8.47 12.36 -7.55
CA GLU A 132 -7.21 12.53 -8.27
C GLU A 132 -7.26 11.92 -9.67
N GLU A 133 -6.45 12.49 -10.56
CA GLU A 133 -6.10 11.82 -11.81
C GLU A 133 -5.37 10.51 -11.49
N SER A 134 -5.82 9.39 -12.05
CA SER A 134 -5.16 8.11 -11.80
C SER A 134 -3.79 8.08 -12.46
N ASN A 135 -2.78 7.68 -11.70
CA ASN A 135 -1.45 7.37 -12.25
C ASN A 135 -1.47 6.15 -13.17
N ILE A 136 -2.46 5.27 -13.01
CA ILE A 136 -2.63 4.04 -13.78
C ILE A 136 -4.00 4.07 -14.46
N LYS A 137 -4.07 4.67 -15.66
CA LYS A 137 -5.31 4.75 -16.46
C LYS A 137 -5.37 3.65 -17.52
N PRO A 138 -6.53 3.03 -17.78
CA PRO A 138 -7.83 3.44 -17.29
C PRO A 138 -8.19 2.80 -15.95
N VAL A 139 -9.04 3.50 -15.20
CA VAL A 139 -9.92 2.98 -14.15
C VAL A 139 -11.11 2.33 -14.81
N ILE A 140 -11.28 1.03 -14.55
CA ILE A 140 -12.21 0.11 -15.20
C ILE A 140 -13.19 -0.43 -14.16
N ALA A 141 -14.46 -0.55 -14.53
CA ALA A 141 -15.45 -1.24 -13.71
C ALA A 141 -15.14 -2.74 -13.61
N GLN A 142 -15.01 -3.27 -12.40
CA GLN A 142 -14.75 -4.68 -12.14
C GLN A 142 -15.97 -5.47 -11.65
N LYS A 143 -17.07 -4.77 -11.31
CA LYS A 143 -18.34 -5.40 -10.94
C LYS A 143 -19.50 -4.71 -11.66
N ASN A 144 -20.56 -5.48 -11.88
CA ASN A 144 -21.82 -4.95 -12.38
C ASN A 144 -22.54 -4.19 -11.27
N ASN A 145 -23.19 -3.08 -11.62
CA ASN A 145 -24.14 -2.39 -10.77
C ASN A 145 -25.34 -1.93 -11.60
N SER A 146 -26.49 -2.55 -11.31
CA SER A 146 -27.72 -2.35 -12.08
C SER A 146 -28.33 -0.96 -11.91
N SER A 147 -28.18 -0.33 -10.74
CA SER A 147 -28.79 0.99 -10.50
C SER A 147 -28.19 2.06 -11.39
N GLU A 148 -26.87 1.98 -11.63
CA GLU A 148 -26.13 2.98 -12.41
C GLU A 148 -25.69 2.54 -13.80
N LYS A 149 -26.24 1.40 -14.28
CA LYS A 149 -25.91 0.80 -15.58
C LYS A 149 -24.39 0.65 -15.76
N ILE A 150 -23.71 0.21 -14.69
CA ILE A 150 -22.28 -0.10 -14.71
C ILE A 150 -22.14 -1.58 -15.05
N VAL A 151 -21.40 -1.88 -16.11
CA VAL A 151 -21.08 -3.25 -16.51
C VAL A 151 -19.58 -3.50 -16.31
N ASN A 152 -19.21 -4.72 -15.91
CA ASN A 152 -17.81 -5.14 -15.86
C ASN A 152 -17.12 -4.87 -17.21
N GLY A 153 -15.94 -4.25 -17.17
CA GLY A 153 -15.18 -3.79 -18.33
C GLY A 153 -15.52 -2.37 -18.79
N ASP A 154 -16.58 -1.74 -18.27
CA ASP A 154 -16.91 -0.35 -18.63
C ASP A 154 -15.83 0.62 -18.12
N ILE A 155 -15.48 1.55 -18.99
CA ILE A 155 -14.60 2.69 -18.65
C ILE A 155 -15.43 3.94 -18.83
N PHE A 156 -15.53 4.74 -17.78
CA PHE A 156 -16.24 6.01 -17.81
C PHE A 156 -15.28 7.18 -18.00
N TYR A 157 -15.76 8.21 -18.70
CA TYR A 157 -15.03 9.44 -18.95
C TYR A 157 -15.97 10.64 -18.84
N ARG A 158 -15.42 11.77 -18.41
CA ARG A 158 -16.18 12.99 -18.18
C ARG A 158 -16.14 13.91 -19.40
N TYR A 159 -17.29 14.13 -20.04
CA TYR A 159 -17.46 15.01 -21.20
C TYR A 159 -18.41 16.16 -20.87
N ARG A 160 -17.90 17.40 -20.77
CA ARG A 160 -18.70 18.65 -20.67
C ARG A 160 -19.96 18.51 -19.78
N ALA A 161 -19.76 18.18 -18.51
CA ALA A 161 -20.80 17.95 -17.50
C ALA A 161 -21.56 16.61 -17.55
N ARG A 162 -21.12 15.63 -18.35
CA ARG A 162 -21.73 14.30 -18.41
C ARG A 162 -20.71 13.20 -18.21
N THR A 163 -21.10 12.19 -17.46
CA THR A 163 -20.32 10.96 -17.26
C THR A 163 -20.85 9.90 -18.21
N GLU A 164 -20.06 9.55 -19.22
CA GLU A 164 -20.43 8.59 -20.27
C GLU A 164 -19.35 7.52 -20.40
N LYS A 165 -19.62 6.47 -21.19
CA LYS A 165 -18.57 5.51 -21.55
C LYS A 165 -17.50 6.23 -22.39
N ILE A 166 -16.25 5.84 -22.19
CA ILE A 166 -15.10 6.40 -22.91
C ILE A 166 -15.28 6.24 -24.43
N LYS A 167 -14.94 7.29 -25.16
CA LYS A 167 -14.94 7.29 -26.63
C LYS A 167 -13.57 6.91 -27.16
N TYR A 168 -13.54 6.57 -28.45
CA TYR A 168 -12.33 6.13 -29.13
C TYR A 168 -11.12 7.05 -28.90
N ALA A 169 -11.30 8.37 -29.05
CA ALA A 169 -10.20 9.34 -28.96
C ALA A 169 -9.49 9.31 -27.59
N GLU A 170 -10.26 9.34 -26.50
CA GLU A 170 -9.68 9.31 -25.15
C GLU A 170 -9.09 7.93 -24.82
N MET A 171 -9.70 6.86 -25.31
CA MET A 171 -9.16 5.50 -25.16
C MET A 171 -7.81 5.37 -25.88
N GLU A 172 -7.73 5.82 -27.13
CA GLU A 172 -6.49 5.83 -27.92
C GLU A 172 -5.40 6.67 -27.25
N GLN A 173 -5.76 7.83 -26.69
CA GLN A 173 -4.85 8.65 -25.89
C GLN A 173 -4.30 7.89 -24.67
N ILE A 174 -5.17 7.22 -23.90
CA ILE A 174 -4.74 6.44 -22.72
C ILE A 174 -3.80 5.29 -23.13
N ILE A 175 -4.12 4.57 -24.21
CA ILE A 175 -3.27 3.49 -24.74
C ILE A 175 -1.90 4.04 -25.17
N ASN A 176 -1.87 5.11 -25.97
CA ASN A 176 -0.63 5.73 -26.43
C ASN A 176 0.21 6.28 -25.27
N CYS A 177 -0.42 6.88 -24.27
CA CYS A 177 0.24 7.35 -23.05
C CYS A 177 0.89 6.19 -22.28
N ARG A 178 0.19 5.06 -22.10
CA ARG A 178 0.78 3.87 -21.47
C ARG A 178 1.95 3.31 -22.26
N MET A 179 1.80 3.16 -23.58
CA MET A 179 2.89 2.71 -24.45
C MET A 179 4.09 3.65 -24.37
N LYS A 180 3.87 4.96 -24.28
CA LYS A 180 4.94 5.94 -24.10
C LYS A 180 5.61 5.79 -22.73
N GLN A 181 4.86 5.66 -21.63
CA GLN A 181 5.43 5.45 -20.29
C GLN A 181 6.28 4.18 -20.22
N GLU A 182 5.83 3.10 -20.85
CA GLU A 182 6.59 1.85 -20.95
C GLU A 182 7.86 2.05 -21.77
N ARG A 183 7.77 2.69 -22.94
CA ARG A 183 8.94 3.04 -23.78
C ARG A 183 9.93 3.93 -23.03
N ASP A 184 9.47 4.97 -22.35
CA ASP A 184 10.32 5.88 -21.57
C ASP A 184 11.03 5.14 -20.43
N SER A 185 10.34 4.18 -19.80
CA SER A 185 10.93 3.30 -18.78
C SER A 185 12.02 2.40 -19.36
N LEU A 186 11.76 1.80 -20.54
CA LEU A 186 12.76 1.02 -21.28
C LEU A 186 13.94 1.89 -21.73
N PHE A 187 13.69 3.10 -22.23
CA PHE A 187 14.75 4.03 -22.62
C PHE A 187 15.66 4.38 -21.44
N LYS A 188 15.13 4.61 -20.24
CA LYS A 188 15.96 4.81 -19.04
C LYS A 188 16.86 3.62 -18.75
N VAL A 189 16.36 2.39 -18.94
CA VAL A 189 17.17 1.18 -18.81
C VAL A 189 18.24 1.13 -19.90
N PHE A 190 17.91 1.44 -21.16
CA PHE A 190 18.88 1.49 -22.25
C PHE A 190 19.94 2.58 -22.06
N GLU A 191 19.58 3.77 -21.59
CA GLU A 191 20.52 4.83 -21.25
C GLU A 191 21.46 4.41 -20.12
N PHE A 192 20.91 3.77 -19.09
CA PHE A 192 21.71 3.20 -18.01
C PHE A 192 22.68 2.14 -18.54
N ILE A 193 22.24 1.29 -19.48
CA ILE A 193 23.10 0.30 -20.13
C ILE A 193 24.21 0.98 -20.94
N ARG A 194 23.85 1.97 -21.75
CA ARG A 194 24.77 2.71 -22.62
C ARG A 194 25.82 3.48 -21.83
N ASN A 195 25.44 4.15 -20.75
CA ASN A 195 26.32 4.99 -19.95
C ASN A 195 27.30 4.19 -19.08
N ASN A 196 26.89 3.00 -18.60
CA ASN A 196 27.73 2.17 -17.73
C ASN A 196 28.50 1.08 -18.49
N GLY A 197 28.19 0.88 -19.78
CA GLY A 197 28.73 -0.21 -20.59
C GLY A 197 28.22 -1.58 -20.14
N ALA A 198 28.19 -2.56 -21.05
CA ALA A 198 27.74 -3.92 -20.76
C ALA A 198 28.56 -4.63 -19.66
N THR A 199 29.77 -4.15 -19.37
CA THR A 199 30.74 -4.72 -18.43
C THR A 199 30.34 -4.62 -16.96
N ASN A 200 29.50 -3.66 -16.57
CA ASN A 200 29.14 -3.42 -15.17
C ASN A 200 27.64 -3.63 -14.86
N LEU A 201 26.91 -4.32 -15.74
CA LEU A 201 25.48 -4.54 -15.61
C LEU A 201 25.17 -6.01 -15.41
N GLY A 202 24.29 -6.29 -14.45
CA GLY A 202 23.66 -7.60 -14.29
C GLY A 202 22.16 -7.45 -14.10
N ILE A 203 21.40 -8.30 -14.77
CA ILE A 203 19.95 -8.43 -14.62
C ILE A 203 19.73 -9.37 -13.43
N VAL A 204 19.06 -8.88 -12.39
CA VAL A 204 18.67 -9.70 -11.23
C VAL A 204 17.26 -10.19 -11.43
N ASP A 205 17.09 -11.50 -11.55
CA ASP A 205 15.80 -12.14 -11.39
C ASP A 205 15.59 -12.48 -9.90
N TYR A 206 14.72 -11.72 -9.24
CA TYR A 206 14.42 -11.89 -7.82
C TYR A 206 13.66 -13.18 -7.50
N ASN A 207 12.99 -13.80 -8.48
CA ASN A 207 12.19 -15.01 -8.25
C ASN A 207 13.07 -16.24 -8.08
N ASN A 208 14.17 -16.33 -8.84
CA ASN A 208 15.11 -17.45 -8.79
C ASN A 208 16.50 -17.06 -8.25
N GLY A 209 16.74 -15.77 -8.01
CA GLY A 209 18.02 -15.26 -7.53
C GLY A 209 19.14 -15.30 -8.57
N LYS A 210 18.82 -15.41 -9.86
CA LYS A 210 19.82 -15.40 -10.92
C LYS A 210 20.27 -13.97 -11.22
N LEU A 211 21.58 -13.74 -11.24
CA LEU A 211 22.18 -12.53 -11.79
C LEU A 211 22.78 -12.89 -13.15
N SER A 212 22.14 -12.45 -14.22
CA SER A 212 22.65 -12.67 -15.58
C SER A 212 23.32 -11.41 -16.09
N THR A 213 24.57 -11.54 -16.51
CA THR A 213 25.30 -10.44 -17.17
C THR A 213 25.10 -10.51 -18.69
N PRO A 214 25.24 -9.40 -19.44
CA PRO A 214 25.17 -9.40 -20.90
C PRO A 214 26.15 -10.37 -21.60
N TYR A 215 27.18 -10.83 -20.90
CA TYR A 215 28.18 -11.78 -21.41
C TYR A 215 27.80 -13.26 -21.18
N GLY A 216 26.57 -13.54 -20.74
CA GLY A 216 26.12 -14.91 -20.49
C GLY A 216 26.77 -15.57 -19.28
N VAL A 217 27.47 -14.81 -18.44
CA VAL A 217 27.93 -15.29 -17.15
C VAL A 217 26.74 -15.22 -16.20
N ASP A 218 26.08 -16.36 -16.02
CA ASP A 218 25.15 -16.58 -14.92
C ASP A 218 25.97 -16.55 -13.62
N VAL A 219 25.99 -15.38 -12.98
CA VAL A 219 26.49 -15.29 -11.62
C VAL A 219 25.36 -15.82 -10.74
N VAL A 220 25.47 -17.08 -10.32
CA VAL A 220 24.70 -17.56 -9.19
C VAL A 220 25.25 -16.83 -7.97
N LEU A 221 24.65 -15.69 -7.65
CA LEU A 221 24.90 -15.07 -6.36
C LEU A 221 24.44 -16.11 -5.35
N GLU A 222 25.37 -16.60 -4.52
CA GLU A 222 25.03 -17.54 -3.46
C GLU A 222 23.78 -17.02 -2.75
N LYS A 223 22.77 -17.87 -2.53
CA LYS A 223 21.55 -17.48 -1.80
C LYS A 223 21.89 -16.79 -0.47
N ASN A 224 23.05 -17.14 0.11
CA ASN A 224 23.62 -16.50 1.29
C ASN A 224 24.07 -15.05 1.03
N LEU A 225 24.67 -14.74 -0.12
CA LEU A 225 25.07 -13.39 -0.53
C LEU A 225 23.85 -12.53 -0.92
N ILE A 226 22.88 -13.07 -1.67
CA ILE A 226 21.61 -12.37 -1.96
C ILE A 226 20.84 -12.14 -0.66
N ALA A 227 20.68 -13.15 0.19
CA ALA A 227 20.01 -12.96 1.47
C ALA A 227 20.76 -11.93 2.33
N LYS A 228 22.10 -11.90 2.30
CA LYS A 228 22.90 -10.85 2.95
C LYS A 228 22.72 -9.47 2.31
N LEU A 229 22.54 -9.36 0.99
CA LEU A 229 22.30 -8.10 0.27
C LEU A 229 20.86 -7.59 0.41
N LEU A 230 19.87 -8.47 0.34
CA LEU A 230 18.45 -8.17 0.53
C LEU A 230 18.12 -7.86 1.99
N LYS A 231 18.83 -8.46 2.96
CA LYS A 231 18.76 -8.04 4.38
C LYS A 231 19.33 -6.64 4.61
N LYS A 232 20.28 -6.22 3.78
CA LYS A 232 20.89 -4.88 3.83
C LYS A 232 20.05 -3.81 3.12
N ALA A 233 19.21 -4.21 2.18
CA ALA A 233 18.29 -3.32 1.50
C ALA A 233 17.00 -3.20 2.29
N LYS A 234 16.79 -2.07 2.97
CA LYS A 234 15.47 -1.66 3.46
C LYS A 234 14.57 -1.45 2.23
N PHE A 235 13.91 -2.50 1.77
CA PHE A 235 12.83 -2.35 0.80
C PHE A 235 11.67 -1.67 1.52
N ILE A 236 11.31 -0.48 1.05
CA ILE A 236 10.01 0.11 1.38
C ILE A 236 8.99 -0.79 0.71
N LYS A 237 8.46 -1.76 1.47
CA LYS A 237 7.54 -2.76 0.95
C LYS A 237 6.10 -2.25 0.85
N GLU A 238 5.82 -1.08 1.42
CA GLU A 238 4.59 -0.30 1.30
C GLU A 238 4.88 0.99 2.08
N GLY A 239 4.85 2.15 1.41
CA GLY A 239 5.04 3.44 2.06
C GLY A 239 3.68 4.04 2.40
N SER A 240 3.39 4.23 3.68
CA SER A 240 2.41 5.22 4.11
C SER A 240 3.00 6.60 3.83
N PHE A 241 2.59 7.22 2.74
CA PHE A 241 2.95 8.59 2.39
C PHE A 241 2.10 9.53 3.26
N SER A 242 2.71 10.23 4.21
CA SER A 242 2.03 11.36 4.89
C SER A 242 2.51 12.66 4.27
N GLU A 243 1.61 13.40 3.66
CA GLU A 243 1.91 14.58 2.83
C GLU A 243 2.43 15.81 3.59
N ASN A 244 2.49 15.80 4.92
CA ASN A 244 2.73 17.01 5.69
C ASN A 244 4.17 17.22 6.16
N GLU A 245 5.08 16.25 6.01
CA GLU A 245 6.48 16.38 6.45
C GLU A 245 7.45 15.66 5.47
N GLY A 246 7.72 16.30 4.33
CA GLY A 246 8.64 15.79 3.32
C GLY A 246 10.11 15.82 3.78
N ILE A 247 10.60 14.71 4.37
CA ILE A 247 12.02 14.49 4.68
C ILE A 247 12.71 13.92 3.43
N PRO A 248 13.87 14.47 3.01
CA PRO A 248 14.57 14.08 1.78
C PRO A 248 14.96 12.59 1.74
N VAL A 249 14.73 11.95 0.60
CA VAL A 249 15.11 10.56 0.34
C VAL A 249 16.64 10.44 0.30
N ILE A 250 17.21 9.78 1.31
CA ILE A 250 18.66 9.59 1.48
C ILE A 250 19.21 8.68 0.37
N LYS A 251 20.17 9.21 -0.41
CA LYS A 251 21.01 8.44 -1.33
C LYS A 251 22.08 7.69 -0.53
N VAL A 252 21.93 6.37 -0.39
CA VAL A 252 22.92 5.56 0.34
C VAL A 252 24.10 5.23 -0.58
N THR A 253 25.18 6.01 -0.45
CA THR A 253 26.52 5.67 -0.96
C THR A 253 27.44 5.38 0.23
N GLY A 254 27.67 4.10 0.56
CA GLY A 254 28.57 3.72 1.65
C GLY A 254 28.56 2.22 1.99
N ASN A 255 29.66 1.73 2.58
CA ASN A 255 29.86 0.33 2.97
C ASN A 255 28.91 -0.09 4.11
N ILE A 256 28.17 -1.19 3.92
CA ILE A 256 27.15 -1.67 4.86
C ILE A 256 27.70 -2.84 5.70
N ASN A 257 27.80 -2.64 7.03
CA ASN A 257 28.17 -3.65 8.03
C ASN A 257 26.95 -4.53 8.43
N LEU A 258 27.17 -5.83 8.61
CA LEU A 258 26.14 -6.89 8.73
C LEU A 258 25.63 -7.09 10.18
N ALA A 259 24.32 -7.33 10.34
CA ALA A 259 23.70 -8.00 11.49
C ALA A 259 22.74 -9.11 10.98
N GLU A 260 22.68 -10.26 11.65
CA GLU A 260 22.09 -11.51 11.12
C GLU A 260 20.60 -11.72 11.39
N GLU A 261 19.77 -11.84 10.34
CA GLU A 261 18.43 -12.46 10.43
C GLU A 261 18.17 -13.46 9.28
N VAL A 262 18.14 -14.76 9.55
CA VAL A 262 17.99 -15.85 8.56
C VAL A 262 16.56 -15.99 7.99
N PRO A 263 16.36 -16.13 6.66
CA PRO A 263 15.06 -16.41 6.02
C PRO A 263 14.67 -17.91 6.06
N VAL A 264 13.37 -18.19 6.20
CA VAL A 264 12.77 -19.54 6.29
C VAL A 264 12.37 -20.04 4.88
N PRO A 265 12.86 -21.20 4.39
CA PRO A 265 12.46 -21.75 3.09
C PRO A 265 11.06 -22.39 3.12
N LEU A 266 10.29 -22.14 2.06
CA LEU A 266 9.04 -22.81 1.71
C LEU A 266 9.31 -24.25 1.21
N GLU A 267 8.53 -25.20 1.74
CA GLU A 267 8.06 -26.45 1.10
C GLU A 267 9.09 -27.55 0.75
N ASN A 268 9.74 -28.10 1.78
CA ASN A 268 9.97 -29.56 1.92
C ASN A 268 10.33 -29.85 3.39
N LEU A 269 9.42 -30.47 4.16
CA LEU A 269 9.54 -30.58 5.62
C LEU A 269 10.77 -31.39 6.07
N ASP A 270 11.13 -32.43 5.32
CA ASP A 270 12.28 -33.27 5.64
C ASP A 270 13.62 -32.62 5.26
N GLU A 271 13.64 -31.73 4.26
CA GLU A 271 14.85 -30.97 3.91
C GLU A 271 15.07 -29.78 4.86
N THR A 272 13.97 -29.15 5.29
CA THR A 272 14.01 -27.95 6.13
C THR A 272 14.25 -28.26 7.61
N TYR A 273 13.72 -29.38 8.14
CA TYR A 273 13.89 -29.80 9.56
C TYR A 273 14.42 -31.23 9.69
N PRO A 274 15.69 -31.51 9.33
CA PRO A 274 16.20 -32.88 9.27
C PRO A 274 16.55 -33.50 10.63
N TYR A 275 16.66 -32.71 11.72
CA TYR A 275 17.26 -33.20 12.97
C TYR A 275 16.24 -33.37 14.10
N ILE A 276 16.24 -34.54 14.74
CA ILE A 276 15.62 -34.73 16.06
C ILE A 276 16.63 -34.33 17.14
N GLN A 277 16.18 -33.97 18.35
CA GLN A 277 17.07 -33.54 19.44
C GLN A 277 18.26 -34.49 19.70
N LYS A 278 18.08 -35.82 19.60
CA LYS A 278 19.19 -36.78 19.75
C LYS A 278 20.26 -36.60 18.67
N GLN A 279 19.85 -36.50 17.40
CA GLN A 279 20.76 -36.28 16.26
C GLN A 279 21.43 -34.90 16.34
N LEU A 280 20.72 -33.90 16.84
CA LEU A 280 21.28 -32.56 17.03
C LEU A 280 22.37 -32.57 18.12
N ALA A 281 22.16 -33.32 19.21
CA ALA A 281 23.15 -33.48 20.29
C ALA A 281 24.41 -34.21 19.79
N GLU A 282 24.21 -35.29 19.02
CA GLU A 282 25.31 -36.04 18.38
C GLU A 282 26.11 -35.14 17.43
N LYS A 283 25.45 -34.36 16.57
CA LYS A 283 26.13 -33.45 15.63
C LYS A 283 26.87 -32.29 16.29
N LEU A 284 26.45 -31.88 17.49
CA LEU A 284 27.08 -30.82 18.27
C LEU A 284 28.14 -31.35 19.24
N ASN A 285 28.33 -32.67 19.33
CA ASN A 285 29.21 -33.32 20.33
C ASN A 285 28.91 -32.89 21.77
N ILE A 286 27.63 -32.68 22.11
CA ILE A 286 27.20 -32.32 23.48
C ILE A 286 26.25 -33.37 24.07
N THR A 287 26.25 -33.48 25.39
CA THR A 287 25.26 -34.33 26.09
C THR A 287 23.83 -33.82 25.83
N PRO A 288 22.82 -34.70 25.73
CA PRO A 288 21.42 -34.30 25.54
C PRO A 288 20.90 -33.30 26.61
N GLN A 289 21.38 -33.41 27.85
CA GLN A 289 21.03 -32.47 28.93
C GLN A 289 21.46 -31.03 28.63
N LYS A 290 22.72 -30.85 28.18
CA LYS A 290 23.24 -29.55 27.74
C LYS A 290 22.41 -29.01 26.57
N LEU A 291 22.08 -29.86 25.60
CA LEU A 291 21.26 -29.44 24.47
C LEU A 291 19.88 -28.94 24.90
N TYR A 292 19.21 -29.65 25.81
CA TYR A 292 17.90 -29.24 26.30
C TYR A 292 17.92 -27.88 27.01
N ALA A 293 18.98 -27.61 27.79
CA ALA A 293 19.18 -26.32 28.44
C ALA A 293 19.35 -25.19 27.41
N LEU A 294 20.14 -25.42 26.34
CA LEU A 294 20.34 -24.42 25.29
C LEU A 294 19.07 -24.16 24.46
N ILE A 295 18.34 -25.22 24.06
CA ILE A 295 17.06 -25.08 23.34
C ILE A 295 16.06 -24.26 24.17
N TRP A 296 16.02 -24.48 25.48
CA TRP A 296 15.16 -23.73 26.39
C TRP A 296 15.62 -22.27 26.54
N TYR A 297 16.91 -22.04 26.80
CA TYR A 297 17.47 -20.72 27.05
C TYR A 297 17.29 -19.78 25.85
N PHE A 298 17.54 -20.28 24.64
CA PHE A 298 17.36 -19.52 23.40
C PHE A 298 15.94 -19.56 22.84
N LYS A 299 14.97 -20.11 23.59
CA LYS A 299 13.55 -20.20 23.20
C LYS A 299 13.35 -20.75 21.79
N MET A 300 14.17 -21.73 21.38
CA MET A 300 14.21 -22.17 19.99
C MET A 300 12.89 -22.79 19.51
N LYS A 301 12.05 -23.28 20.43
CA LYS A 301 10.71 -23.82 20.13
C LYS A 301 9.66 -22.75 19.78
N GLU A 302 9.92 -21.48 20.05
CA GLU A 302 8.99 -20.39 19.75
C GLU A 302 9.14 -19.87 18.32
N SER A 303 10.26 -20.20 17.65
CA SER A 303 10.55 -19.73 16.30
C SER A 303 10.47 -20.87 15.30
N LYS A 304 9.57 -20.72 14.31
CA LYS A 304 9.52 -21.61 13.15
C LYS A 304 10.87 -21.70 12.44
N LYS A 305 11.72 -20.68 12.51
CA LYS A 305 13.09 -20.71 11.94
C LYS A 305 13.94 -21.89 12.46
N TYR A 306 13.75 -22.27 13.72
CA TYR A 306 14.57 -23.29 14.37
C TYR A 306 13.86 -24.62 14.56
N HIS A 307 12.56 -24.58 14.84
CA HIS A 307 11.81 -25.71 15.37
C HIS A 307 10.47 -25.89 14.66
N LEU A 308 10.11 -27.16 14.45
CA LEU A 308 8.79 -27.59 14.04
C LEU A 308 8.31 -28.77 14.88
N GLU A 309 7.05 -28.72 15.31
CA GLU A 309 6.37 -29.86 15.94
C GLU A 309 5.60 -30.65 14.88
N ILE A 310 5.85 -31.96 14.82
CA ILE A 310 5.20 -32.89 13.89
C ILE A 310 4.45 -33.93 14.71
N THR A 311 3.14 -34.06 14.49
CA THR A 311 2.30 -35.07 15.12
C THR A 311 2.54 -36.42 14.41
N THR A 312 3.09 -37.42 15.12
CA THR A 312 3.38 -38.75 14.55
C THR A 312 2.31 -39.78 14.86
N SER A 313 1.47 -39.54 15.87
CA SER A 313 0.26 -40.32 16.16
C SER A 313 -0.76 -39.45 16.92
N LYS A 314 -1.94 -39.98 17.26
CA LYS A 314 -2.93 -39.27 18.09
C LYS A 314 -2.37 -38.77 19.43
N THR A 315 -1.31 -39.39 19.94
CA THR A 315 -0.71 -39.06 21.24
C THR A 315 0.75 -38.60 21.15
N ASN A 316 1.48 -38.98 20.10
CA ASN A 316 2.90 -38.66 19.99
C ASN A 316 3.16 -37.43 19.10
N LYS A 317 3.97 -36.52 19.65
CA LYS A 317 4.50 -35.34 18.98
C LYS A 317 6.01 -35.46 18.91
N THR A 318 6.59 -35.28 17.73
CA THR A 318 8.03 -35.27 17.48
C THR A 318 8.47 -33.85 17.17
N HIS A 319 9.51 -33.37 17.86
CA HIS A 319 10.09 -32.06 17.60
C HIS A 319 11.28 -32.20 16.64
N LYS A 320 11.16 -31.64 15.43
CA LYS A 320 12.25 -31.55 14.46
C LYS A 320 12.87 -30.16 14.46
N PHE A 321 14.16 -30.09 14.17
CA PHE A 321 14.98 -28.88 14.19
C PHE A 321 15.63 -28.66 12.82
N SER A 322 15.73 -27.39 12.43
CA SER A 322 16.28 -26.99 11.14
C SER A 322 17.80 -27.05 11.11
N LYS A 323 18.40 -27.02 9.91
CA LYS A 323 19.85 -26.83 9.76
C LYS A 323 20.31 -25.50 10.38
N PHE A 324 19.46 -24.48 10.41
CA PHE A 324 19.74 -23.22 11.08
C PHE A 324 19.83 -23.34 12.60
N ALA A 325 19.02 -24.22 13.21
CA ALA A 325 19.14 -24.52 14.63
C ALA A 325 20.51 -25.13 14.97
N LEU A 326 21.01 -26.03 14.11
CA LEU A 326 22.34 -26.64 14.27
C LEU A 326 23.46 -25.60 14.20
N LEU A 327 23.43 -24.72 13.19
CA LEU A 327 24.44 -23.66 13.01
C LEU A 327 24.42 -22.68 14.19
N PHE A 328 23.24 -22.18 14.55
CA PHE A 328 23.08 -21.25 15.66
C PHE A 328 23.61 -21.82 16.98
N LEU A 329 23.27 -23.09 17.29
CA LEU A 329 23.77 -23.73 18.49
C LEU A 329 25.28 -23.98 18.42
N LYS A 330 25.84 -24.29 17.25
CA LYS A 330 27.29 -24.48 17.08
C LYS A 330 28.06 -23.20 17.38
N GLU A 331 27.60 -22.06 16.86
CA GLU A 331 28.18 -20.75 17.17
C GLU A 331 28.04 -20.39 18.65
N LYS A 332 26.85 -20.57 19.23
CA LYS A 332 26.64 -20.30 20.66
C LYS A 332 27.42 -21.23 21.58
N ILE A 333 27.68 -22.47 21.19
CA ILE A 333 28.56 -23.37 21.96
C ILE A 333 30.01 -22.85 21.93
N ILE A 334 30.49 -22.35 20.80
CA ILE A 334 31.83 -21.76 20.68
C ILE A 334 31.93 -20.50 21.57
N GLU A 335 30.95 -19.59 21.50
CA GLU A 335 30.90 -18.41 22.38
C GLU A 335 30.82 -18.78 23.89
N LEU A 336 30.07 -19.83 24.24
CA LEU A 336 29.91 -20.27 25.62
C LEU A 336 31.11 -21.06 26.15
N ASP A 337 31.90 -21.71 25.29
CA ASP A 337 33.14 -22.38 25.69
C ASP A 337 34.23 -21.37 26.07
N GLU A 338 34.21 -20.17 25.48
CA GLU A 338 35.05 -19.05 25.92
C GLU A 338 34.62 -18.51 27.29
N ASN A 339 33.33 -18.62 27.64
CA ASN A 339 32.78 -18.10 28.89
C ASN A 339 32.08 -19.20 29.73
N LYS A 340 32.89 -20.13 30.27
CA LYS A 340 32.42 -21.32 31.04
C LYS A 340 31.40 -21.01 32.17
N ASN A 341 31.45 -19.81 32.75
CA ASN A 341 30.53 -19.41 33.81
C ASN A 341 29.08 -19.27 33.32
N GLU A 342 28.88 -18.79 32.09
CA GLU A 342 27.53 -18.63 31.53
C GLU A 342 26.86 -19.96 31.25
N LEU A 343 27.60 -20.93 30.71
CA LEU A 343 27.06 -22.26 30.44
C LEU A 343 26.57 -22.95 31.71
N ASN A 344 27.35 -22.86 32.80
CA ASN A 344 26.96 -23.42 34.09
C ASN A 344 25.72 -22.71 34.66
N ASN A 345 25.61 -21.40 34.49
CA ASN A 345 24.43 -20.63 34.89
C ASN A 345 23.18 -21.08 34.11
N ILE A 346 23.28 -21.26 32.79
CA ILE A 346 22.19 -21.74 31.94
C ILE A 346 21.71 -23.14 32.37
N ILE A 347 22.64 -24.07 32.62
CA ILE A 347 22.32 -25.42 33.08
C ILE A 347 21.66 -25.38 34.46
N SER A 348 22.15 -24.55 35.39
CA SER A 348 21.58 -24.39 36.72
C SER A 348 20.13 -23.86 36.67
N LYS A 349 19.87 -22.85 35.83
CA LYS A 349 18.52 -22.30 35.60
C LYS A 349 17.58 -23.34 35.00
N PHE A 350 18.07 -24.14 34.05
CA PHE A 350 17.29 -25.21 33.44
C PHE A 350 16.92 -26.33 34.45
N ASN A 351 17.87 -26.73 35.30
CA ASN A 351 17.62 -27.74 36.32
C ASN A 351 16.68 -27.24 37.41
N ASN A 352 16.78 -25.97 37.80
CA ASN A 352 15.88 -25.36 38.79
C ASN A 352 14.44 -25.23 38.28
N ARG A 353 14.18 -25.26 36.97
CA ARG A 353 12.81 -25.27 36.43
C ARG A 353 12.07 -26.59 36.67
N LYS A 354 12.79 -27.69 36.92
CA LYS A 354 12.21 -29.01 37.22
C LYS A 354 11.97 -29.25 38.71
N LYS A 355 12.45 -28.35 39.57
CA LYS A 355 12.06 -28.26 40.98
C LYS A 355 10.95 -27.25 41.11
#